data_AF-A0AB94IFU2-F1
#
_entry.id   AF-A0AB94IFU2-F1
#
_cell.length_a   1.000
_cell.length_b   1.000
_cell.length_c   1.000
_cell.angle_alpha   90.00
_cell.angle_beta   90.00
_cell.angle_gamma   90.00
#
_symmetry.space_group_name_H-M   'P 1'
#
loop_
_entity.id
_entity.type
_entity.pdbx_description
1 polymer ?
#
loop_
_entity_poly.entity_id
_entity_poly.type
_entity_poly.pdbx_seq_one_letter_code
_entity_poly.pdbx_strand_id
1 'polypeptide(L)'
;MIIGKREFLREKLVVILSFEELRMRRRALSEQSEKTLENMELIAAESKRVANLAQSSQILIDNLEKEFESQTGLNGRDIGFLFFATALQCLRQYLLTGFEERLTDDKAARIVKGNAVKESSNRLHKWYWPSFEEISLNPVPYDAQFGSPNFGLGLSGKSHRFKTLGHDPLLGWVFGTSNIVTSTLTAWDLSSYHIKTGITARGDSRDKITNRADTSKVFYYTKERLLNDGIEGKIAVGTALIKQWTHLKSDEYSKAGIPVPIINTVSPNMAQKLAEYGVDIGNIKTVGKQASMAILINTMIAMIHGLFFDQTKYNSWSVYEVKTRKILSYSNAIASASNVIYVAASAYAGNAEAVRKLDIGGLIVTIYRLVSDINFINQVKEEFIFGGFNKLIQGED
;
A
#
# COMPACT_ATOMS: atom_id res chain seq x y z
N MET A 1 31.40 0.67 -102.72
CA MET A 1 30.67 0.03 -101.60
C MET A 1 31.49 0.29 -100.33
N ILE A 2 31.34 1.46 -99.72
CA ILE A 2 30.28 1.82 -98.78
C ILE A 2 30.48 1.07 -97.46
N ILE A 3 30.93 1.83 -96.45
CA ILE A 3 30.55 1.72 -95.03
C ILE A 3 30.91 0.39 -94.35
N GLY A 4 32.14 0.32 -93.84
CA GLY A 4 32.53 -0.59 -92.77
C GLY A 4 33.63 -0.03 -91.85
N LYS A 5 34.02 1.23 -92.08
CA LYS A 5 34.82 2.03 -91.16
C LYS A 5 33.86 2.50 -90.06
N ARG A 6 34.15 2.13 -88.80
CA ARG A 6 34.01 2.96 -87.57
C ARG A 6 33.24 2.39 -86.38
N GLU A 7 32.49 1.29 -86.46
CA GLU A 7 31.65 0.90 -85.31
C GLU A 7 32.13 -0.27 -84.46
N PHE A 8 33.01 -1.15 -84.96
CA PHE A 8 33.54 -2.22 -84.10
C PHE A 8 34.70 -1.77 -83.19
N LEU A 9 35.20 -0.55 -83.40
CA LEU A 9 36.20 0.11 -82.56
C LEU A 9 35.59 0.86 -81.36
N ARG A 10 34.26 0.73 -81.12
CA ARG A 10 33.56 1.43 -80.04
C ARG A 10 33.18 0.59 -78.82
N GLU A 11 33.51 -0.70 -78.76
CA GLU A 11 33.18 -1.55 -77.59
C GLU A 11 34.34 -2.34 -76.99
N LYS A 12 35.57 -2.16 -77.49
CA LYS A 12 36.77 -2.48 -76.72
C LYS A 12 37.51 -1.20 -76.44
N LEU A 13 36.93 -0.42 -75.54
CA LEU A 13 37.60 0.64 -74.78
C LEU A 13 38.71 -0.03 -73.94
N VAL A 14 39.74 -0.56 -74.60
CA VAL A 14 41.02 -0.89 -73.96
C VAL A 14 41.59 0.46 -73.59
N VAL A 15 41.35 0.83 -72.33
CA VAL A 15 41.91 2.01 -71.69
C VAL A 15 43.43 1.90 -71.83
N ILE A 16 44.00 2.52 -72.86
CA ILE A 16 45.42 2.83 -72.89
C ILE A 16 45.56 3.97 -71.88
N LEU A 17 45.69 3.59 -70.62
CA LEU A 17 45.97 4.54 -69.55
C LEU A 17 47.23 5.32 -69.93
N SER A 18 47.18 6.64 -69.79
CA SER A 18 48.40 7.44 -69.91
C SER A 18 49.37 7.03 -68.80
N PHE A 19 50.67 7.16 -69.05
CA PHE A 19 51.69 6.85 -68.05
C PHE A 19 51.51 7.66 -66.75
N GLU A 20 50.99 8.89 -66.88
CA GLU A 20 50.57 9.76 -65.77
C GLU A 20 49.44 9.11 -64.94
N GLU A 21 48.42 8.57 -65.61
CA GLU A 21 47.25 7.94 -64.98
C GLU A 21 47.65 6.64 -64.25
N LEU A 22 48.57 5.85 -64.82
CA LEU A 22 49.14 4.67 -64.14
C LEU A 22 49.94 5.06 -62.88
N ARG A 23 50.72 6.14 -62.92
CA ARG A 23 51.43 6.65 -61.74
C ARG A 23 50.47 7.12 -60.64
N MET A 24 49.41 7.83 -61.02
CA MET A 24 48.38 8.29 -60.10
C MET A 24 47.64 7.11 -59.44
N ARG A 25 47.23 6.11 -60.22
CA ARG A 25 46.59 4.89 -59.68
C ARG A 25 47.52 4.12 -58.75
N ARG A 26 48.80 3.96 -59.10
CA ARG A 26 49.78 3.30 -58.22
C ARG A 26 49.95 4.02 -56.89
N ARG A 27 50.02 5.36 -56.89
CA ARG A 27 50.10 6.16 -55.65
C ARG A 27 48.85 5.99 -54.79
N ALA A 28 47.66 6.11 -55.40
CA ALA A 28 46.39 5.91 -54.69
C ALA A 28 46.28 4.50 -54.08
N LEU A 29 46.72 3.47 -54.82
CA LEU A 29 46.72 2.09 -54.34
C LEU A 29 47.72 1.88 -53.19
N SER A 30 48.88 2.51 -53.25
CA SER A 30 49.89 2.49 -52.18
C SER A 30 49.35 3.15 -50.92
N GLU A 31 48.75 4.34 -51.04
CA GLU A 31 48.17 5.07 -49.92
C GLU A 31 46.99 4.30 -49.29
N GLN A 32 46.15 3.67 -50.11
CA GLN A 32 45.08 2.80 -49.63
C GLN A 32 45.63 1.55 -48.93
N SER A 33 46.70 0.95 -49.46
CA SER A 33 47.36 -0.20 -48.84
C SER A 33 48.00 0.16 -47.50
N GLU A 34 48.64 1.33 -47.40
CA GLU A 34 49.20 1.84 -46.15
C GLU A 34 48.10 2.06 -45.10
N LYS A 35 47.00 2.73 -45.46
CA LYS A 35 45.83 2.88 -44.57
C LYS A 35 45.23 1.54 -44.15
N THR A 36 45.22 0.56 -45.05
CA THR A 36 44.70 -0.79 -44.74
C THR A 36 45.61 -1.51 -43.76
N LEU A 37 46.94 -1.41 -43.92
CA LEU A 37 47.91 -1.98 -42.99
C LEU A 37 47.82 -1.32 -41.61
N GLU A 38 47.72 0.01 -41.56
CA GLU A 38 47.51 0.74 -40.31
C GLU A 38 46.23 0.29 -39.58
N ASN A 39 45.11 0.17 -40.31
CA ASN A 39 43.87 -0.36 -39.73
C ASN A 39 43.99 -1.81 -39.25
N MET A 40 44.74 -2.66 -39.97
CA MET A 40 44.98 -4.04 -39.54
C MET A 40 45.81 -4.10 -38.26
N GLU A 41 46.82 -3.23 -38.12
CA GLU A 41 47.62 -3.11 -36.91
C GLU A 41 46.78 -2.63 -35.72
N LEU A 42 45.89 -1.65 -35.93
CA LEU A 42 44.94 -1.18 -34.92
C LEU A 42 44.00 -2.31 -34.45
N ILE A 43 43.39 -3.05 -35.38
CA ILE A 43 42.50 -4.17 -35.05
C ILE A 43 43.25 -5.28 -34.31
N ALA A 44 44.50 -5.58 -34.71
CA ALA A 44 45.31 -6.60 -34.05
C ALA A 44 45.69 -6.19 -32.61
N ALA A 45 46.06 -4.92 -32.42
CA ALA A 45 46.34 -4.35 -31.10
C ALA A 45 45.09 -4.41 -30.21
N GLU A 46 43.94 -4.02 -30.74
CA GLU A 46 42.67 -4.01 -30.01
C GLU A 46 42.18 -5.41 -29.66
N SER A 47 42.30 -6.37 -30.58
CA SER A 47 41.99 -7.78 -30.34
C SER A 47 42.85 -8.35 -29.21
N LYS A 48 44.15 -7.99 -29.17
CA LYS A 48 45.06 -8.40 -28.10
C LYS A 48 44.68 -7.76 -26.76
N ARG A 49 44.28 -6.49 -26.75
CA ARG A 49 43.79 -5.78 -25.56
C ARG A 49 42.56 -6.48 -24.97
N VAL A 50 41.54 -6.75 -25.79
CA VAL A 50 40.31 -7.43 -25.37
C VAL A 50 40.60 -8.87 -24.89
N ALA A 51 41.50 -9.60 -25.56
CA ALA A 51 41.90 -10.94 -25.12
C ALA A 51 42.57 -10.93 -23.73
N ASN A 52 43.44 -9.94 -23.46
CA ASN A 52 44.07 -9.77 -22.15
C ASN A 52 43.05 -9.42 -21.05
N LEU A 53 42.04 -8.59 -21.37
CA LEU A 53 40.93 -8.27 -20.46
C LEU A 53 40.10 -9.52 -20.15
N ALA A 54 39.78 -10.33 -21.16
CA ALA A 54 39.04 -11.57 -20.97
C ALA A 54 39.80 -12.57 -20.09
N GLN A 55 41.13 -12.68 -20.27
CA GLN A 55 42.00 -13.51 -19.44
C GLN A 55 42.08 -13.01 -17.98
N SER A 56 41.97 -11.70 -17.77
CA SER A 56 42.05 -11.06 -16.45
C SER A 56 40.68 -10.71 -15.86
N SER A 57 39.60 -11.23 -16.45
CA SER A 57 38.21 -10.83 -16.16
C SER A 57 37.83 -10.97 -14.69
N GLN A 58 38.22 -12.07 -14.05
CA GLN A 58 37.98 -12.29 -12.63
C GLN A 58 38.59 -11.18 -11.76
N ILE A 59 39.86 -10.83 -12.00
CA ILE A 59 40.56 -9.79 -11.24
C ILE A 59 39.88 -8.43 -11.43
N LEU A 60 39.43 -8.13 -12.66
CA LEU A 60 38.76 -6.88 -12.98
C LEU A 60 37.39 -6.79 -12.29
N ILE A 61 36.61 -7.86 -12.32
CA ILE A 61 35.32 -7.96 -11.64
C ILE A 61 35.52 -7.82 -10.12
N ASP A 62 36.48 -8.53 -9.53
CA ASP A 62 36.79 -8.45 -8.10
C ASP A 62 37.21 -7.03 -7.68
N ASN A 63 37.94 -6.32 -8.54
CA ASN A 63 38.33 -4.93 -8.30
C ASN A 63 37.12 -3.99 -8.37
N LEU A 64 36.22 -4.17 -9.35
CA LEU A 64 34.97 -3.40 -9.46
C LEU A 64 34.03 -3.66 -8.27
N GLU A 65 34.01 -4.89 -7.75
CA GLU A 65 33.27 -5.22 -6.54
C GLU A 65 33.84 -4.50 -5.31
N LYS A 66 35.16 -4.50 -5.12
CA LYS A 66 35.82 -3.73 -4.04
C LYS A 66 35.58 -2.23 -4.14
N GLU A 67 35.62 -1.69 -5.36
CA GLU A 67 35.30 -0.28 -5.65
C GLU A 67 33.86 0.04 -5.22
N PHE A 68 32.90 -0.81 -5.62
CA PHE A 68 31.50 -0.66 -5.22
C PHE A 68 31.32 -0.73 -3.70
N GLU A 69 31.97 -1.68 -3.02
CA GLU A 69 31.92 -1.81 -1.57
C GLU A 69 32.52 -0.59 -0.86
N SER A 70 33.63 -0.06 -1.36
CA SER A 70 34.26 1.16 -0.86
C SER A 70 33.33 2.38 -0.96
N GLN A 71 32.67 2.56 -2.10
CA GLN A 71 31.75 3.68 -2.32
C GLN A 71 30.43 3.54 -1.54
N THR A 72 29.94 2.32 -1.37
CA THR A 72 28.64 2.05 -0.73
C THR A 72 28.73 1.68 0.75
N GLY A 73 29.95 1.62 1.31
CA GLY A 73 30.19 1.42 2.73
C GLY A 73 29.70 2.61 3.56
N LEU A 74 29.20 2.33 4.77
CA LEU A 74 28.78 3.38 5.70
C LEU A 74 30.03 4.01 6.35
N ASN A 75 30.23 5.30 6.15
CA ASN A 75 31.26 6.11 6.79
C ASN A 75 30.73 6.76 8.08
N GLY A 76 31.59 7.48 8.82
CA GLY A 76 31.23 8.07 10.11
C GLY A 76 30.00 8.99 10.08
N ARG A 77 29.78 9.76 9.00
CA ARG A 77 28.57 10.59 8.86
C ARG A 77 27.33 9.72 8.70
N ASP A 78 27.42 8.68 7.88
CA ASP A 78 26.31 7.75 7.64
C ASP A 78 25.93 6.99 8.91
N ILE A 79 26.92 6.64 9.74
CA ILE A 79 26.67 6.06 11.07
C ILE A 79 25.93 7.05 11.98
N GLY A 80 26.29 8.34 11.94
CA GLY A 80 25.52 9.40 12.61
C GLY A 80 24.06 9.43 12.16
N PHE A 81 23.82 9.36 10.85
CA PHE A 81 22.47 9.26 10.28
C PHE A 81 21.74 7.97 10.71
N LEU A 82 22.44 6.85 10.79
CA LEU A 82 21.89 5.58 11.28
C LEU A 82 21.41 5.71 12.72
N PHE A 83 22.21 6.29 13.62
CA PHE A 83 21.79 6.51 15.00
C PHE A 83 20.60 7.47 15.09
N PHE A 84 20.64 8.57 14.33
CA PHE A 84 19.54 9.53 14.28
C PHE A 84 18.24 8.91 13.77
N ALA A 85 18.30 8.16 12.67
CA ALA A 85 17.17 7.43 12.12
C ALA A 85 16.63 6.40 13.10
N THR A 86 17.53 5.63 13.73
CA THR A 86 17.15 4.63 14.74
C THR A 86 16.45 5.27 15.94
N ALA A 87 16.97 6.41 16.42
CA ALA A 87 16.35 7.14 17.53
C ALA A 87 14.94 7.62 17.18
N LEU A 88 14.72 8.18 15.98
CA LEU A 88 13.39 8.57 15.52
C LEU A 88 12.45 7.37 15.35
N GLN A 89 12.95 6.25 14.79
CA GLN A 89 12.18 5.02 14.63
C GLN A 89 11.77 4.42 15.98
N CYS A 90 12.65 4.45 16.99
CA CYS A 90 12.30 4.05 18.36
C CYS A 90 11.34 5.06 19.00
N LEU A 91 11.54 6.36 18.83
CA LEU A 91 10.70 7.40 19.43
C LEU A 91 9.25 7.30 18.95
N ARG A 92 9.01 7.06 17.66
CA ARG A 92 7.62 6.87 17.15
C ARG A 92 6.92 5.70 17.82
N GLN A 93 7.68 4.68 18.28
CA GLN A 93 7.09 3.55 18.96
C GLN A 93 6.51 3.96 20.30
N TYR A 94 7.23 4.76 21.09
CA TYR A 94 6.73 5.24 22.37
C TYR A 94 5.55 6.21 22.26
N LEU A 95 5.54 7.06 21.22
CA LEU A 95 4.54 8.12 21.08
C LEU A 95 3.20 7.65 20.48
N LEU A 96 3.18 6.61 19.62
CA LEU A 96 2.03 6.36 18.74
C LEU A 96 1.50 4.91 18.69
N THR A 97 2.18 3.92 19.30
CA THR A 97 1.92 2.50 18.96
C THR A 97 0.89 1.76 19.78
N GLY A 98 0.28 2.38 20.80
CA GLY A 98 -0.65 1.64 21.65
C GLY A 98 -1.90 1.21 20.89
N PHE A 99 -2.13 -0.10 20.77
CA PHE A 99 -3.48 -0.61 20.52
C PHE A 99 -4.38 -0.11 21.65
N GLU A 100 -5.44 0.61 21.29
CA GLU A 100 -6.37 1.20 22.26
C GLU A 100 -7.08 0.12 23.09
N GLU A 101 -7.46 0.48 24.32
CA GLU A 101 -8.16 -0.47 25.19
C GLU A 101 -9.60 -0.55 24.72
N ARG A 102 -10.05 -1.75 24.36
CA ARG A 102 -11.41 -1.92 23.89
C ARG A 102 -12.39 -1.82 25.05
N LEU A 103 -13.36 -0.94 24.88
CA LEU A 103 -14.34 -0.62 25.90
C LEU A 103 -15.55 -1.57 25.81
N THR A 104 -16.30 -1.69 26.91
CA THR A 104 -17.64 -2.30 26.83
C THR A 104 -18.53 -1.41 25.97
N ASP A 105 -19.52 -2.00 25.29
CA ASP A 105 -20.42 -1.27 24.37
C ASP A 105 -21.02 -0.01 25.02
N ASP A 106 -21.50 -0.12 26.27
CA ASP A 106 -22.06 1.02 27.02
C ASP A 106 -21.05 2.15 27.26
N LYS A 107 -19.78 1.82 27.49
CA LYS A 107 -18.72 2.81 27.74
C LYS A 107 -18.30 3.47 26.42
N ALA A 108 -18.15 2.68 25.35
CA ALA A 108 -17.83 3.20 24.02
C ALA A 108 -18.94 4.14 23.52
N ALA A 109 -20.20 3.74 23.67
CA ALA A 109 -21.35 4.56 23.33
C ALA A 109 -21.37 5.87 24.12
N ARG A 110 -21.10 5.86 25.43
CA ARG A 110 -21.04 7.10 26.25
C ARG A 110 -19.95 8.07 25.82
N ILE A 111 -18.77 7.58 25.45
CA ILE A 111 -17.67 8.45 24.99
C ILE A 111 -18.01 9.13 23.66
N VAL A 112 -18.62 8.37 22.73
CA VAL A 112 -18.91 8.89 21.38
C VAL A 112 -20.21 9.70 21.34
N LYS A 113 -21.26 9.25 22.04
CA LYS A 113 -22.58 9.90 22.05
C LYS A 113 -22.73 10.96 23.15
N GLY A 114 -21.87 10.99 24.17
CA GLY A 114 -21.90 11.98 25.25
C GLY A 114 -23.22 11.94 26.06
N ASN A 115 -23.72 13.14 26.43
CA ASN A 115 -25.00 13.33 27.13
C ASN A 115 -26.22 13.28 26.18
N ALA A 116 -26.12 12.60 25.03
CA ALA A 116 -27.25 12.45 24.12
C ALA A 116 -28.46 11.81 24.82
N VAL A 117 -29.66 12.19 24.37
CA VAL A 117 -30.92 11.64 24.89
C VAL A 117 -30.88 10.11 24.81
N LYS A 118 -31.25 9.45 25.90
CA LYS A 118 -31.23 7.99 25.99
C LYS A 118 -32.17 7.40 24.94
N GLU A 119 -31.62 6.62 24.03
CA GLU A 119 -32.40 5.93 23.01
C GLU A 119 -33.30 4.86 23.65
N SER A 120 -34.55 4.77 23.18
CA SER A 120 -35.51 3.76 23.63
C SER A 120 -36.39 3.29 22.48
N SER A 121 -36.69 1.99 22.44
CA SER A 121 -37.49 1.40 21.36
C SER A 121 -38.96 1.79 21.45
N ASN A 122 -39.36 2.78 20.66
CA ASN A 122 -40.73 3.22 20.43
C ASN A 122 -40.93 3.58 18.93
N ARG A 123 -41.16 2.55 18.11
CA ARG A 123 -41.33 2.66 16.65
C ARG A 123 -42.81 2.51 16.28
N LEU A 124 -43.44 3.60 15.84
CA LEU A 124 -44.87 3.72 15.52
C LEU A 124 -45.16 4.01 14.05
N HIS A 125 -44.11 4.24 13.25
CA HIS A 125 -44.20 4.61 11.83
C HIS A 125 -45.05 3.69 10.94
N LYS A 126 -45.40 4.18 9.75
CA LYS A 126 -45.83 3.34 8.62
C LYS A 126 -44.61 2.74 7.93
N TRP A 127 -44.77 1.64 7.19
CA TRP A 127 -43.65 0.97 6.51
C TRP A 127 -42.75 1.97 5.77
N TYR A 128 -41.43 1.83 5.95
CA TYR A 128 -40.38 2.66 5.35
C TYR A 128 -40.35 4.14 5.75
N TRP A 129 -41.24 4.61 6.62
CA TRP A 129 -41.40 6.06 6.85
C TRP A 129 -41.44 6.47 8.33
N PRO A 130 -40.35 6.27 9.10
CA PRO A 130 -40.22 6.81 10.45
C PRO A 130 -40.23 8.33 10.49
N SER A 131 -40.82 8.90 11.55
CA SER A 131 -40.73 10.33 11.79
C SER A 131 -39.29 10.74 12.11
N PHE A 132 -38.98 12.03 12.02
CA PHE A 132 -37.68 12.57 12.46
C PHE A 132 -37.39 12.24 13.93
N GLU A 133 -38.42 12.31 14.78
CA GLU A 133 -38.33 11.95 16.19
C GLU A 133 -38.00 10.47 16.38
N GLU A 134 -38.63 9.58 15.61
CA GLU A 134 -38.31 8.15 15.65
C GLU A 134 -36.87 7.86 15.22
N ILE A 135 -36.37 8.52 14.17
CA ILE A 135 -34.97 8.39 13.73
C ILE A 135 -34.00 8.83 14.83
N SER A 136 -34.33 9.90 15.55
CA SER A 136 -33.48 10.50 16.57
C SER A 136 -33.47 9.69 17.87
N LEU A 137 -34.64 9.26 18.35
CA LEU A 137 -34.84 8.71 19.69
C LEU A 137 -34.82 7.18 19.79
N ASN A 138 -34.98 6.46 18.68
CA ASN A 138 -34.85 5.00 18.68
C ASN A 138 -33.39 4.58 18.48
N PRO A 139 -32.98 3.37 18.91
CA PRO A 139 -31.71 2.78 18.51
C PRO A 139 -31.57 2.68 16.97
N VAL A 140 -30.39 2.32 16.47
CA VAL A 140 -30.28 1.97 15.05
C VAL A 140 -31.05 0.68 14.77
N PRO A 141 -31.86 0.60 13.71
CA PRO A 141 -32.78 -0.52 13.50
C PRO A 141 -32.05 -1.83 13.15
N TYR A 142 -30.87 -1.76 12.53
CA TYR A 142 -30.10 -2.94 12.15
C TYR A 142 -29.38 -3.64 13.31
N ASP A 143 -29.47 -3.10 14.54
CA ASP A 143 -29.06 -3.78 15.79
C ASP A 143 -30.11 -4.77 16.30
N ALA A 144 -31.31 -4.79 15.70
CA ALA A 144 -32.41 -5.62 16.15
C ALA A 144 -32.05 -7.12 16.10
N GLN A 145 -32.14 -7.78 17.25
CA GLN A 145 -31.93 -9.22 17.39
C GLN A 145 -33.25 -9.96 17.67
N PHE A 146 -34.21 -9.26 18.29
CA PHE A 146 -35.49 -9.86 18.65
C PHE A 146 -36.31 -10.20 17.41
N GLY A 147 -36.84 -11.41 17.35
CA GLY A 147 -37.54 -11.92 16.16
C GLY A 147 -36.62 -12.56 15.10
N SER A 148 -35.30 -12.49 15.26
CA SER A 148 -34.33 -13.10 14.33
C SER A 148 -34.54 -14.59 14.04
N PRO A 149 -34.87 -15.46 15.03
CA PRO A 149 -35.12 -16.88 14.78
C PRO A 149 -36.26 -17.15 13.79
N ASN A 150 -37.29 -16.30 13.76
CA ASN A 150 -38.44 -16.46 12.87
C ASN A 150 -38.09 -16.30 11.39
N PHE A 151 -36.93 -15.70 11.10
CA PHE A 151 -36.43 -15.44 9.76
C PHE A 151 -35.13 -16.20 9.45
N GLY A 152 -34.65 -17.05 10.37
CA GLY A 152 -33.42 -17.81 10.19
C GLY A 152 -32.14 -16.95 10.11
N LEU A 153 -32.17 -15.71 10.60
CA LEU A 153 -31.05 -14.76 10.43
C LEU A 153 -29.89 -15.03 11.39
N GLY A 154 -30.16 -15.70 12.52
CA GLY A 154 -29.17 -16.06 13.52
C GLY A 154 -28.40 -14.84 14.07
N LEU A 155 -29.11 -13.73 14.32
CA LEU A 155 -28.58 -12.51 14.93
C LEU A 155 -28.60 -12.64 16.45
N SER A 156 -27.47 -12.33 17.07
CA SER A 156 -27.29 -12.34 18.52
C SER A 156 -26.32 -11.22 18.92
N GLY A 157 -26.19 -10.97 20.23
CA GLY A 157 -25.30 -9.93 20.75
C GLY A 157 -23.86 -10.03 20.23
N LYS A 158 -23.39 -11.25 19.93
CA LYS A 158 -22.04 -11.49 19.39
C LYS A 158 -21.95 -11.47 17.87
N SER A 159 -23.05 -11.74 17.16
CA SER A 159 -23.01 -12.02 15.71
C SER A 159 -23.69 -10.97 14.84
N HIS A 160 -24.56 -10.13 15.39
CA HIS A 160 -25.37 -9.19 14.60
C HIS A 160 -24.49 -8.24 13.77
N ARG A 161 -23.39 -7.73 14.35
CA ARG A 161 -22.43 -6.85 13.67
C ARG A 161 -21.81 -7.43 12.42
N PHE A 162 -21.65 -8.75 12.37
CA PHE A 162 -21.05 -9.45 11.24
C PHE A 162 -22.09 -9.97 10.26
N LYS A 163 -23.39 -9.87 10.59
CA LYS A 163 -24.51 -10.41 9.80
C LYS A 163 -25.45 -9.34 9.27
N THR A 164 -25.26 -8.08 9.63
CA THR A 164 -26.02 -6.96 9.08
C THR A 164 -25.07 -5.96 8.44
N LEU A 165 -25.47 -5.43 7.28
CA LEU A 165 -24.64 -4.54 6.46
C LEU A 165 -24.50 -3.15 7.08
N GLY A 166 -25.39 -2.80 8.02
CA GLY A 166 -25.33 -1.54 8.75
C GLY A 166 -24.04 -1.36 9.58
N HIS A 167 -23.36 -2.44 9.99
CA HIS A 167 -22.08 -2.34 10.69
C HIS A 167 -20.85 -2.48 9.77
N ASP A 168 -21.06 -2.64 8.45
CA ASP A 168 -19.93 -2.62 7.53
C ASP A 168 -19.33 -1.20 7.44
N PRO A 169 -18.01 -1.02 7.60
CA PRO A 169 -17.42 0.32 7.58
C PRO A 169 -17.54 1.07 6.23
N LEU A 170 -17.81 0.37 5.13
CA LEU A 170 -18.04 0.95 3.80
C LEU A 170 -19.51 0.86 3.40
N LEU A 171 -20.07 -0.35 3.37
CA LEU A 171 -21.44 -0.58 2.93
C LEU A 171 -22.46 -0.02 3.93
N GLY A 172 -22.11 0.13 5.21
CA GLY A 172 -22.96 0.73 6.24
C GLY A 172 -23.33 2.18 5.96
N TRP A 173 -22.50 2.93 5.22
CA TRP A 173 -22.84 4.28 4.77
C TRP A 173 -24.03 4.32 3.81
N VAL A 174 -24.22 3.25 3.04
CA VAL A 174 -25.34 3.14 2.10
C VAL A 174 -26.48 2.37 2.75
N PHE A 175 -26.22 1.15 3.20
CA PHE A 175 -27.23 0.27 3.79
C PHE A 175 -27.65 0.72 5.19
N GLY A 176 -26.71 1.02 6.09
CA GLY A 176 -26.99 1.44 7.46
C GLY A 176 -27.76 2.76 7.52
N THR A 177 -27.33 3.77 6.75
CA THR A 177 -28.08 5.02 6.62
C THR A 177 -29.48 4.80 6.05
N SER A 178 -29.62 4.04 4.95
CA SER A 178 -30.95 3.74 4.38
C SER A 178 -31.83 2.95 5.34
N ASN A 179 -31.23 2.05 6.13
CA ASN A 179 -31.89 1.28 7.18
C ASN A 179 -32.41 2.17 8.30
N ILE A 180 -31.64 3.16 8.76
CA ILE A 180 -32.08 4.16 9.73
C ILE A 180 -33.23 5.00 9.16
N VAL A 181 -33.08 5.53 7.94
CA VAL A 181 -34.11 6.36 7.27
C VAL A 181 -35.43 5.63 7.11
N THR A 182 -35.41 4.32 6.90
CA THR A 182 -36.61 3.52 6.60
C THR A 182 -37.06 2.61 7.76
N SER A 183 -36.35 2.63 8.89
CA SER A 183 -36.53 1.70 10.01
C SER A 183 -36.56 0.24 9.56
N THR A 184 -35.52 -0.15 8.81
CA THR A 184 -35.29 -1.50 8.31
C THR A 184 -33.93 -2.03 8.75
N LEU A 185 -33.65 -3.30 8.49
CA LEU A 185 -32.37 -3.97 8.69
C LEU A 185 -32.04 -4.69 7.40
N THR A 186 -30.83 -4.55 6.86
CA THR A 186 -30.36 -5.36 5.73
C THR A 186 -29.31 -6.35 6.20
N ALA A 187 -29.59 -7.62 6.00
CA ALA A 187 -28.71 -8.73 6.37
C ALA A 187 -27.61 -8.92 5.33
N TRP A 188 -26.61 -9.73 5.69
CA TRP A 188 -25.42 -10.02 4.88
C TRP A 188 -25.74 -10.59 3.49
N ASP A 189 -26.89 -11.26 3.34
CA ASP A 189 -27.40 -11.84 2.09
C ASP A 189 -28.17 -10.82 1.23
N LEU A 190 -28.08 -9.52 1.56
CA LEU A 190 -28.80 -8.41 0.92
C LEU A 190 -30.33 -8.44 1.14
N SER A 191 -30.86 -9.35 1.95
CA SER A 191 -32.27 -9.38 2.32
C SER A 191 -32.57 -8.28 3.36
N SER A 192 -33.60 -7.47 3.11
CA SER A 192 -34.07 -6.46 4.06
C SER A 192 -35.27 -6.94 4.89
N TYR A 193 -35.41 -6.38 6.09
CA TYR A 193 -36.49 -6.68 7.03
C TYR A 193 -36.96 -5.41 7.72
N HIS A 194 -38.23 -5.35 8.06
CA HIS A 194 -38.79 -4.23 8.80
C HIS A 194 -38.62 -4.39 10.31
N ILE A 195 -38.36 -3.25 10.96
CA ILE A 195 -38.15 -3.18 12.40
C ILE A 195 -39.27 -2.35 13.05
N LYS A 196 -39.93 -2.94 14.05
CA LYS A 196 -40.93 -2.29 14.92
C LYS A 196 -40.59 -2.53 16.38
N THR A 197 -41.24 -1.82 17.29
CA THR A 197 -41.15 -2.15 18.71
C THR A 197 -41.95 -3.43 18.99
N GLY A 198 -41.33 -4.39 19.64
CA GLY A 198 -41.99 -5.56 20.22
C GLY A 198 -41.77 -5.60 21.73
N ILE A 199 -42.65 -6.31 22.43
CA ILE A 199 -42.55 -6.54 23.88
C ILE A 199 -41.93 -7.92 24.11
N THR A 200 -40.87 -7.96 24.92
CA THR A 200 -40.24 -9.22 25.33
C THR A 200 -41.08 -9.95 26.38
N ALA A 201 -40.78 -11.23 26.64
CA ALA A 201 -41.46 -11.99 27.70
C ALA A 201 -41.34 -11.36 29.11
N ARG A 202 -40.37 -10.45 29.31
CA ARG A 202 -40.15 -9.72 30.56
C ARG A 202 -40.90 -8.39 30.63
N GLY A 203 -41.62 -8.00 29.58
CA GLY A 203 -42.32 -6.72 29.47
C GLY A 203 -41.48 -5.58 28.89
N ASP A 204 -40.19 -5.79 28.60
CA ASP A 204 -39.34 -4.74 28.03
C ASP A 204 -39.65 -4.48 26.55
N SER A 205 -39.73 -3.21 26.16
CA SER A 205 -39.80 -2.77 24.76
C SER A 205 -38.44 -2.91 24.07
N ARG A 206 -38.41 -3.61 22.94
CA ARG A 206 -37.20 -3.84 22.12
C ARG A 206 -37.51 -3.77 20.63
N ASP A 207 -36.52 -3.34 19.85
CA ASP A 207 -36.57 -3.44 18.39
C ASP A 207 -36.69 -4.91 17.95
N LYS A 208 -37.76 -5.19 17.21
CA LYS A 208 -38.17 -6.51 16.75
C LYS A 208 -38.23 -6.53 15.23
N ILE A 209 -37.66 -7.58 14.66
CA ILE A 209 -37.80 -7.95 13.25
C ILE A 209 -39.19 -8.52 13.05
N THR A 210 -40.03 -7.88 12.23
CA THR A 210 -41.44 -8.27 12.09
C THR A 210 -41.78 -8.91 10.76
N ASN A 211 -41.22 -8.41 9.64
CA ASN A 211 -41.58 -8.84 8.29
C ASN A 211 -40.39 -8.68 7.34
N ARG A 212 -40.37 -9.44 6.24
CA ARG A 212 -39.49 -9.17 5.10
C ARG A 212 -39.83 -7.80 4.51
N ALA A 213 -38.80 -7.04 4.17
CA ALA A 213 -38.89 -5.78 3.46
C ALA A 213 -38.30 -5.97 2.05
N ASP A 214 -38.86 -5.27 1.09
CA ASP A 214 -38.27 -5.13 -0.24
C ASP A 214 -37.04 -4.22 -0.17
N THR A 215 -35.86 -4.75 -0.50
CA THR A 215 -34.56 -4.05 -0.48
C THR A 215 -34.54 -2.89 -1.48
N SER A 216 -35.14 -3.03 -2.65
CA SER A 216 -35.23 -1.92 -3.62
C SER A 216 -36.08 -0.77 -3.07
N LYS A 217 -37.14 -1.09 -2.32
CA LYS A 217 -37.95 -0.08 -1.64
C LYS A 217 -37.20 0.64 -0.51
N VAL A 218 -36.27 -0.03 0.18
CA VAL A 218 -35.40 0.64 1.17
C VAL A 218 -34.66 1.82 0.52
N PHE A 219 -34.05 1.60 -0.65
CA PHE A 219 -33.34 2.66 -1.37
C PHE A 219 -34.28 3.67 -2.02
N TYR A 220 -35.40 3.20 -2.59
CA TYR A 220 -36.41 4.07 -3.17
C TYR A 220 -36.92 5.08 -2.13
N TYR A 221 -37.40 4.63 -0.96
CA TYR A 221 -37.92 5.53 0.07
C TYR A 221 -36.83 6.41 0.68
N THR A 222 -35.57 5.95 0.75
CA THR A 222 -34.44 6.81 1.15
C THR A 222 -34.23 7.94 0.15
N LYS A 223 -34.26 7.64 -1.15
CA LYS A 223 -34.17 8.63 -2.23
C LYS A 223 -35.36 9.59 -2.20
N GLU A 224 -36.58 9.09 -2.07
CA GLU A 224 -37.80 9.91 -1.98
C GLU A 224 -37.72 10.86 -0.78
N ARG A 225 -37.27 10.37 0.38
CA ARG A 225 -37.03 11.20 1.58
C ARG A 225 -36.01 12.31 1.30
N LEU A 226 -34.93 12.02 0.58
CA LEU A 226 -33.88 13.00 0.32
C LEU A 226 -34.28 14.07 -0.71
N LEU A 227 -34.99 13.66 -1.77
CA LEU A 227 -35.22 14.50 -2.94
C LEU A 227 -36.60 15.16 -2.94
N ASN A 228 -37.62 14.51 -2.40
CA ASN A 228 -39.02 14.88 -2.61
C ASN A 228 -39.77 15.27 -1.30
N ASP A 229 -39.20 15.00 -0.12
CA ASP A 229 -39.80 15.30 1.20
C ASP A 229 -39.32 16.65 1.77
N GLY A 230 -38.99 17.59 0.89
CA GLY A 230 -38.62 18.97 1.25
C GLY A 230 -37.41 19.08 2.19
N ILE A 231 -37.44 20.07 3.08
CA ILE A 231 -36.37 20.30 4.07
C ILE A 231 -36.38 19.25 5.18
N GLU A 232 -37.56 18.79 5.59
CA GLU A 232 -37.73 17.80 6.66
C GLU A 232 -37.10 16.46 6.28
N GLY A 233 -37.30 16.02 5.03
CA GLY A 233 -36.68 14.82 4.50
C GLY A 233 -35.15 14.88 4.43
N LYS A 234 -34.60 16.01 4.01
CA LYS A 234 -33.14 16.25 4.02
C LYS A 234 -32.56 16.21 5.43
N ILE A 235 -33.26 16.82 6.39
CA ILE A 235 -32.89 16.77 7.81
C ILE A 235 -32.94 15.33 8.31
N ALA A 236 -33.99 14.56 7.99
CA ALA A 236 -34.10 13.15 8.40
C ALA A 236 -32.95 12.28 7.87
N VAL A 237 -32.59 12.43 6.58
CA VAL A 237 -31.46 11.70 5.97
C VAL A 237 -30.13 12.16 6.56
N GLY A 238 -29.94 13.47 6.76
CA GLY A 238 -28.75 14.02 7.42
C GLY A 238 -28.57 13.51 8.85
N THR A 239 -29.65 13.45 9.63
CA THR A 239 -29.63 12.86 10.98
C THR A 239 -29.33 11.38 10.95
N ALA A 240 -29.88 10.63 9.98
CA ALA A 240 -29.56 9.22 9.81
C ALA A 240 -28.08 8.99 9.47
N LEU A 241 -27.47 9.84 8.64
CA LEU A 241 -26.03 9.83 8.35
C LEU A 241 -25.18 10.08 9.61
N ILE A 242 -25.53 11.10 10.40
CA ILE A 242 -24.81 11.40 11.67
C ILE A 242 -24.97 10.25 12.66
N LYS A 243 -26.17 9.68 12.76
CA LYS A 243 -26.44 8.52 13.63
C LYS A 243 -25.64 7.29 13.18
N GLN A 244 -25.58 7.02 11.89
CA GLN A 244 -24.73 5.96 11.32
C GLN A 244 -23.25 6.17 11.68
N TRP A 245 -22.74 7.39 11.53
CA TRP A 245 -21.34 7.71 11.87
C TRP A 245 -21.06 7.50 13.36
N THR A 246 -21.91 8.04 14.24
CA THR A 246 -21.74 7.88 15.70
C THR A 246 -21.82 6.40 16.11
N HIS A 247 -22.70 5.62 15.49
CA HIS A 247 -22.85 4.19 15.75
C HIS A 247 -21.61 3.39 15.35
N LEU A 248 -21.17 3.50 14.09
CA LEU A 248 -19.96 2.83 13.60
C LEU A 248 -18.73 3.20 14.43
N LYS A 249 -18.59 4.49 14.78
CA LYS A 249 -17.49 4.96 15.62
C LYS A 249 -17.56 4.34 17.02
N SER A 250 -18.74 4.22 17.64
CA SER A 250 -18.88 3.58 18.94
C SER A 250 -18.60 2.07 18.90
N ASP A 251 -19.05 1.37 17.85
CA ASP A 251 -18.78 -0.05 17.69
C ASP A 251 -17.30 -0.31 17.40
N GLU A 252 -16.63 0.59 16.66
CA GLU A 252 -15.20 0.53 16.43
C GLU A 252 -14.43 0.48 17.76
N TYR A 253 -14.72 1.32 18.75
CA TYR A 253 -13.99 1.32 20.03
C TYR A 253 -14.40 0.21 21.01
N SER A 254 -15.39 -0.60 20.67
CA SER A 254 -15.91 -1.66 21.53
C SER A 254 -15.07 -2.95 21.48
N LYS A 255 -15.27 -3.85 22.45
CA LYS A 255 -14.63 -5.17 22.50
C LYS A 255 -14.92 -6.07 21.31
N ALA A 256 -16.13 -6.02 20.75
CA ALA A 256 -16.46 -6.87 19.61
C ALA A 256 -15.94 -6.29 18.27
N GLY A 257 -15.64 -4.99 18.24
CA GLY A 257 -15.23 -4.28 17.03
C GLY A 257 -16.30 -4.30 15.93
N ILE A 258 -15.87 -3.99 14.71
CA ILE A 258 -16.66 -4.06 13.47
C ILE A 258 -15.85 -4.75 12.37
N PRO A 259 -16.51 -5.42 11.40
CA PRO A 259 -15.83 -6.20 10.38
C PRO A 259 -14.83 -5.39 9.55
N VAL A 260 -13.87 -6.10 8.97
CA VAL A 260 -13.14 -5.62 7.80
C VAL A 260 -14.15 -5.36 6.68
N PRO A 261 -14.08 -4.22 5.97
CA PRO A 261 -15.06 -3.87 4.95
C PRO A 261 -15.29 -4.99 3.95
N ILE A 262 -16.56 -5.17 3.56
CA ILE A 262 -17.06 -6.10 2.53
C ILE A 262 -16.99 -7.58 2.96
N ILE A 263 -16.13 -7.97 3.91
CA ILE A 263 -15.96 -9.39 4.28
C ILE A 263 -17.25 -10.01 4.84
N ASN A 264 -18.07 -9.22 5.54
CA ASN A 264 -19.35 -9.71 6.07
C ASN A 264 -20.35 -10.11 4.97
N THR A 265 -20.28 -9.54 3.76
CA THR A 265 -21.15 -9.90 2.63
C THR A 265 -20.72 -11.21 1.97
N VAL A 266 -19.41 -11.50 2.02
CA VAL A 266 -18.85 -12.76 1.52
C VAL A 266 -19.07 -13.88 2.53
N SER A 267 -18.74 -13.64 3.80
CA SER A 267 -18.87 -14.61 4.87
C SER A 267 -18.93 -13.94 6.24
N PRO A 268 -20.12 -13.87 6.86
CA PRO A 268 -20.28 -13.39 8.24
C PRO A 268 -19.41 -14.14 9.24
N ASN A 269 -19.28 -15.45 9.07
CA ASN A 269 -18.48 -16.30 9.96
C ASN A 269 -16.99 -15.98 9.85
N MET A 270 -16.50 -15.69 8.65
CA MET A 270 -15.12 -15.25 8.45
C MET A 270 -14.91 -13.86 9.05
N ALA A 271 -15.82 -12.92 8.80
CA ALA A 271 -15.75 -11.58 9.37
C ALA A 271 -15.70 -11.59 10.91
N GLN A 272 -16.54 -12.43 11.54
CA GLN A 272 -16.54 -12.63 12.97
C GLN A 272 -15.23 -13.24 13.48
N LYS A 273 -14.73 -14.32 12.86
CA LYS A 273 -13.47 -14.96 13.25
C LYS A 273 -12.27 -14.02 13.13
N LEU A 274 -12.22 -13.21 12.08
CA LEU A 274 -11.18 -12.21 11.90
C LEU A 274 -11.19 -11.19 13.06
N ALA A 275 -12.36 -10.65 13.40
CA ALA A 275 -12.49 -9.73 14.53
C ALA A 275 -12.13 -10.40 15.88
N GLU A 276 -12.51 -11.66 16.09
CA GLU A 276 -12.13 -12.44 17.28
C GLU A 276 -10.60 -12.66 17.38
N TYR A 277 -9.90 -12.73 16.24
CA TYR A 277 -8.44 -12.74 16.17
C TYR A 277 -7.80 -11.34 16.21
N GLY A 278 -8.59 -10.27 16.39
CA GLY A 278 -8.13 -8.89 16.43
C GLY A 278 -7.89 -8.27 15.05
N VAL A 279 -8.35 -8.90 13.96
CA VAL A 279 -8.35 -8.34 12.61
C VAL A 279 -9.69 -7.65 12.35
N ASP A 280 -9.82 -6.47 12.94
CA ASP A 280 -10.96 -5.55 12.80
C ASP A 280 -10.48 -4.17 12.35
N ILE A 281 -11.41 -3.30 11.91
CA ILE A 281 -11.02 -2.00 11.34
C ILE A 281 -10.27 -1.10 12.33
N GLY A 282 -10.56 -1.17 13.64
CA GLY A 282 -9.89 -0.34 14.65
C GLY A 282 -8.43 -0.74 14.80
N ASN A 283 -8.15 -2.04 14.83
CA ASN A 283 -6.78 -2.54 14.87
C ASN A 283 -6.06 -2.29 13.53
N ILE A 284 -6.73 -2.48 12.39
CA ILE A 284 -6.17 -2.17 11.06
C ILE A 284 -5.78 -0.68 10.95
N LYS A 285 -6.61 0.24 11.46
CA LYS A 285 -6.28 1.67 11.49
C LYS A 285 -5.05 1.96 12.34
N THR A 286 -4.92 1.31 13.49
CA THR A 286 -3.72 1.43 14.33
C THR A 286 -2.47 0.95 13.59
N VAL A 287 -2.52 -0.24 12.97
CA VAL A 287 -1.44 -0.77 12.13
C VAL A 287 -1.11 0.19 10.97
N GLY A 288 -2.13 0.75 10.32
CA GLY A 288 -1.96 1.75 9.26
C GLY A 288 -1.24 3.00 9.75
N LYS A 289 -1.66 3.60 10.87
CA LYS A 289 -0.99 4.77 11.49
C LYS A 289 0.47 4.47 11.82
N GLN A 290 0.75 3.31 12.41
CA GLN A 290 2.09 2.85 12.73
C GLN A 290 2.97 2.79 11.46
N ALA A 291 2.48 2.15 10.40
CA ALA A 291 3.19 2.03 9.12
C ALA A 291 3.41 3.38 8.42
N SER A 292 2.37 4.23 8.35
CA SER A 292 2.46 5.56 7.73
C SER A 292 3.51 6.43 8.42
N MET A 293 3.60 6.39 9.75
CA MET A 293 4.62 7.15 10.48
C MET A 293 6.04 6.60 10.24
N ALA A 294 6.19 5.27 10.18
CA ALA A 294 7.47 4.66 9.83
C ALA A 294 7.95 5.09 8.44
N ILE A 295 7.03 5.09 7.46
CA ILE A 295 7.29 5.56 6.09
C ILE A 295 7.65 7.05 6.09
N LEU A 296 6.92 7.90 6.81
CA LEU A 296 7.20 9.33 6.88
C LEU A 296 8.62 9.60 7.40
N ILE A 297 9.03 8.95 8.49
CA ILE A 297 10.40 9.07 9.03
C ILE A 297 11.43 8.59 8.00
N ASN A 298 11.19 7.45 7.35
CA ASN A 298 12.09 6.94 6.32
C ASN A 298 12.26 7.94 5.17
N THR A 299 11.16 8.54 4.70
CA THR A 299 11.19 9.57 3.65
C THR A 299 11.99 10.80 4.12
N MET A 300 11.78 11.28 5.35
CA MET A 300 12.54 12.40 5.90
C MET A 300 14.04 12.10 5.97
N ILE A 301 14.42 10.92 6.49
CA ILE A 301 15.83 10.50 6.56
C ILE A 301 16.42 10.39 5.15
N ALA A 302 15.70 9.81 4.20
CA ALA A 302 16.16 9.69 2.82
C ALA A 302 16.42 11.06 2.17
N MET A 303 15.49 12.01 2.35
CA MET A 303 15.65 13.37 1.84
C MET A 303 16.85 14.06 2.47
N ILE A 304 16.97 14.06 3.81
CA ILE A 304 18.06 14.75 4.50
C ILE A 304 19.41 14.13 4.17
N HIS A 305 19.53 12.80 4.20
CA HIS A 305 20.77 12.11 3.82
C HIS A 305 21.12 12.34 2.34
N GLY A 306 20.11 12.39 1.46
CA GLY A 306 20.23 12.71 0.04
C GLY A 306 20.88 14.07 -0.24
N LEU A 307 20.66 15.07 0.62
CA LEU A 307 21.29 16.40 0.48
C LEU A 307 22.81 16.38 0.61
N PHE A 308 23.38 15.30 1.16
CA PHE A 308 24.84 15.12 1.30
C PHE A 308 25.46 14.36 0.13
N PHE A 309 24.70 14.08 -0.93
CA PHE A 309 25.23 13.53 -2.16
C PHE A 309 26.24 14.50 -2.78
N ASP A 310 27.36 13.94 -3.23
CA ASP A 310 28.43 14.68 -3.87
C ASP A 310 28.90 13.93 -5.12
N GLN A 311 28.62 14.50 -6.29
CA GLN A 311 28.97 13.92 -7.59
C GLN A 311 30.48 13.81 -7.82
N THR A 312 31.31 14.53 -7.04
CA THR A 312 32.78 14.42 -7.13
C THR A 312 33.31 13.20 -6.39
N LYS A 313 32.51 12.62 -5.49
CA LYS A 313 32.90 11.53 -4.60
C LYS A 313 32.27 10.19 -4.98
N TYR A 314 31.10 10.20 -5.60
CA TYR A 314 30.34 8.99 -5.91
C TYR A 314 30.06 8.89 -7.41
N ASN A 315 30.17 7.69 -7.96
CA ASN A 315 30.00 7.47 -9.40
C ASN A 315 28.59 7.81 -9.92
N SER A 316 27.57 7.67 -9.07
CA SER A 316 26.18 7.99 -9.42
C SER A 316 25.34 8.24 -8.18
N TRP A 317 24.16 8.83 -8.38
CA TRP A 317 23.13 8.92 -7.35
C TRP A 317 22.72 7.54 -6.84
N SER A 318 22.54 6.55 -7.73
CA SER A 318 22.12 5.19 -7.35
C SER A 318 23.12 4.50 -6.42
N VAL A 319 24.43 4.72 -6.63
CA VAL A 319 25.49 4.22 -5.73
C VAL A 319 25.40 4.88 -4.36
N TYR A 320 25.14 6.19 -4.28
CA TYR A 320 24.95 6.86 -3.00
C TYR A 320 23.64 6.44 -2.31
N GLU A 321 22.57 6.21 -3.07
CA GLU A 321 21.27 5.75 -2.58
C GLU A 321 21.36 4.38 -1.88
N VAL A 322 22.30 3.51 -2.28
CA VAL A 322 22.60 2.26 -1.55
C VAL A 322 22.90 2.54 -0.07
N LYS A 323 23.66 3.60 0.22
CA LYS A 323 24.01 3.99 1.60
C LYS A 323 22.78 4.45 2.35
N THR A 324 21.96 5.29 1.72
CA THR A 324 20.66 5.73 2.26
C THR A 324 19.79 4.53 2.62
N ARG A 325 19.65 3.57 1.70
CA ARG A 325 18.84 2.37 1.90
C ARG A 325 19.37 1.46 3.00
N LYS A 326 20.70 1.30 3.12
CA LYS A 326 21.33 0.61 4.26
C LYS A 326 20.96 1.29 5.59
N ILE A 327 21.06 2.62 5.68
CA ILE A 327 20.65 3.38 6.87
C ILE A 327 19.18 3.12 7.22
N LEU A 328 18.28 3.18 6.23
CA LEU A 328 16.85 2.95 6.44
C LEU A 328 16.59 1.51 6.89
N SER A 329 17.10 0.52 6.17
CA SER A 329 16.92 -0.89 6.50
C SER A 329 17.45 -1.22 7.90
N TYR A 330 18.66 -0.78 8.24
CA TYR A 330 19.26 -1.03 9.55
C TYR A 330 18.50 -0.33 10.68
N SER A 331 18.12 0.94 10.52
CA SER A 331 17.38 1.65 11.56
C SER A 331 15.99 1.03 11.81
N ASN A 332 15.28 0.62 10.75
CA ASN A 332 14.00 -0.08 10.87
C ASN A 332 14.16 -1.46 11.54
N ALA A 333 15.19 -2.22 11.15
CA ALA A 333 15.47 -3.52 11.74
C ALA A 333 15.81 -3.41 13.24
N ILE A 334 16.68 -2.48 13.62
CA ILE A 334 17.06 -2.25 15.02
C ILE A 334 15.85 -1.83 15.84
N ALA A 335 15.07 -0.86 15.36
CA ALA A 335 13.88 -0.38 16.08
C ALA A 335 12.81 -1.48 16.21
N SER A 336 12.60 -2.29 15.17
CA SER A 336 11.64 -3.39 15.19
C SER A 336 12.06 -4.50 16.14
N ALA A 337 13.33 -4.91 16.09
CA ALA A 337 13.89 -5.89 17.01
C ALA A 337 13.80 -5.40 18.46
N SER A 338 14.13 -4.13 18.70
CA SER A 338 14.02 -3.50 20.02
C SER A 338 12.59 -3.50 20.55
N ASN A 339 11.60 -3.18 19.72
CA ASN A 339 10.18 -3.23 20.11
C ASN A 339 9.72 -4.65 20.43
N VAL A 340 10.06 -5.63 19.60
CA VAL A 340 9.71 -7.04 19.84
C VAL A 340 10.32 -7.54 21.13
N ILE A 341 11.61 -7.26 21.37
CA ILE A 341 12.30 -7.63 22.62
C ILE A 341 11.63 -6.96 23.82
N TYR A 342 11.36 -5.66 23.75
CA TYR A 342 10.69 -4.92 24.83
C TYR A 342 9.32 -5.53 25.16
N VAL A 343 8.49 -5.79 24.15
CA VAL A 343 7.16 -6.39 24.32
C VAL A 343 7.26 -7.79 24.94
N ALA A 344 8.14 -8.63 24.39
CA ALA A 344 8.32 -10.01 24.85
C ALA A 344 8.85 -10.07 26.30
N ALA A 345 9.88 -9.29 26.62
CA ALA A 345 10.46 -9.23 27.96
C ALA A 345 9.45 -8.67 28.98
N SER A 346 8.71 -7.63 28.62
CA SER A 346 7.69 -7.03 29.48
C SER A 346 6.53 -8.00 29.74
N ALA A 347 6.07 -8.71 28.71
CA ALA A 347 5.04 -9.74 28.86
C ALA A 347 5.53 -10.90 29.73
N TYR A 348 6.77 -11.36 29.54
CA TYR A 348 7.39 -12.40 30.36
C TYR A 348 7.55 -11.97 31.84
N ALA A 349 7.85 -10.70 32.09
CA ALA A 349 7.93 -10.12 33.43
C ALA A 349 6.56 -9.89 34.10
N GLY A 350 5.45 -10.33 33.48
CA GLY A 350 4.10 -10.28 34.04
C GLY A 350 3.24 -9.10 33.58
N ASN A 351 3.76 -8.21 32.72
CA ASN A 351 2.97 -7.14 32.12
C ASN A 351 2.26 -7.61 30.84
N ALA A 352 1.13 -8.31 31.01
CA ALA A 352 0.32 -8.81 29.90
C ALA A 352 -0.22 -7.70 28.97
N GLU A 353 -0.25 -6.42 29.38
CA GLU A 353 -0.67 -5.32 28.52
C GLU A 353 0.41 -4.88 27.53
N ALA A 354 1.67 -5.29 27.75
CA ALA A 354 2.79 -4.92 26.90
C ALA A 354 2.60 -5.35 25.43
N VAL A 355 1.88 -6.44 25.17
CA VAL A 355 1.55 -6.87 23.79
C VAL A 355 0.78 -5.80 23.00
N ARG A 356 0.07 -4.90 23.66
CA ARG A 356 -0.61 -3.76 23.01
C ARG A 356 0.36 -2.68 22.53
N LYS A 357 1.64 -2.75 22.89
CA LYS A 357 2.71 -1.85 22.44
C LYS A 357 3.48 -2.40 21.24
N LEU A 358 3.04 -3.54 20.69
CA LEU A 358 3.66 -4.13 19.51
C LEU A 358 3.43 -3.23 18.28
N ASP A 359 4.52 -2.86 17.63
CA ASP A 359 4.54 -2.01 16.45
C ASP A 359 4.39 -2.83 15.16
N ILE A 360 3.21 -3.42 14.97
CA ILE A 360 2.92 -4.30 13.81
C ILE A 360 3.10 -3.56 12.48
N GLY A 361 2.63 -2.30 12.39
CA GLY A 361 2.79 -1.50 11.18
C GLY A 361 4.25 -1.22 10.85
N GLY A 362 5.06 -0.92 11.87
CA GLY A 362 6.51 -0.79 11.72
C GLY A 362 7.18 -2.09 11.28
N LEU A 363 6.79 -3.24 11.85
CA LEU A 363 7.31 -4.56 11.45
C LEU A 363 7.06 -4.85 9.97
N ILE A 364 5.85 -4.55 9.47
CA ILE A 364 5.51 -4.71 8.05
C ILE A 364 6.41 -3.83 7.17
N VAL A 365 6.60 -2.56 7.55
CA VAL A 365 7.48 -1.64 6.82
C VAL A 365 8.92 -2.12 6.83
N THR A 366 9.41 -2.64 7.94
CA THR A 366 10.75 -3.23 8.07
C THR A 366 10.94 -4.41 7.13
N ILE A 367 10.00 -5.37 7.10
CA ILE A 367 10.07 -6.53 6.19
C ILE A 367 10.09 -6.07 4.74
N TYR A 368 9.18 -5.17 4.37
CA TYR A 368 9.12 -4.61 3.02
C TYR A 368 10.45 -3.95 2.64
N ARG A 369 11.05 -3.16 3.55
CA ARG A 369 12.32 -2.47 3.30
C ARG A 369 13.48 -3.43 3.16
N LEU A 370 13.62 -4.42 4.04
CA LEU A 370 14.66 -5.44 3.93
C LEU A 370 14.63 -6.14 2.56
N VAL A 371 13.45 -6.56 2.10
CA VAL A 371 13.32 -7.23 0.80
C VAL A 371 13.63 -6.27 -0.36
N SER A 372 12.99 -5.09 -0.38
CA SER A 372 13.11 -4.19 -1.52
C SER A 372 14.44 -3.42 -1.57
N ASP A 373 15.10 -3.18 -0.43
CA ASP A 373 16.45 -2.60 -0.40
C ASP A 373 17.51 -3.61 -0.84
N ILE A 374 17.41 -4.89 -0.44
CA ILE A 374 18.33 -5.93 -0.94
C ILE A 374 18.24 -6.02 -2.47
N ASN A 375 17.03 -6.06 -3.02
CA ASN A 375 16.84 -6.13 -4.47
C ASN A 375 17.44 -4.91 -5.18
N PHE A 376 17.20 -3.70 -4.67
CA PHE A 376 17.79 -2.48 -5.23
C PHE A 376 19.32 -2.50 -5.17
N ILE A 377 19.89 -2.89 -4.03
CA ILE A 377 21.35 -2.92 -3.84
C ILE A 377 21.98 -3.91 -4.82
N ASN A 378 21.37 -5.08 -5.00
CA ASN A 378 21.84 -6.08 -5.96
C ASN A 378 21.78 -5.55 -7.40
N GLN A 379 20.69 -4.89 -7.78
CA GLN A 379 20.56 -4.29 -9.11
C GLN A 379 21.63 -3.23 -9.36
N VAL A 380 21.82 -2.29 -8.41
CA VAL A 380 22.85 -1.24 -8.55
C VAL A 380 24.25 -1.85 -8.58
N LYS A 381 24.52 -2.89 -7.78
CA LYS A 381 25.79 -3.62 -7.80
C LYS A 381 26.03 -4.28 -9.16
N GLU A 382 25.02 -4.94 -9.72
CA GLU A 382 25.06 -5.57 -11.03
C GLU A 382 25.37 -4.55 -12.14
N GLU A 383 24.61 -3.45 -12.17
CA GLU A 383 24.81 -2.35 -13.12
C GLU A 383 26.20 -1.72 -12.99
N PHE A 384 26.70 -1.54 -11.76
CA PHE A 384 28.02 -0.99 -11.50
C PHE A 384 29.13 -1.91 -12.02
N ILE A 385 29.08 -3.20 -11.70
CA ILE A 385 30.11 -4.18 -12.05
C ILE A 385 30.09 -4.46 -13.55
N PHE A 386 28.94 -4.86 -14.11
CA PHE A 386 28.88 -5.21 -15.54
C PHE A 386 28.95 -3.97 -16.43
N GLY A 387 28.42 -2.83 -16.01
CA GLY A 387 28.60 -1.56 -16.70
C GLY A 387 30.06 -1.12 -16.71
N GLY A 388 30.77 -1.24 -15.58
CA GLY A 388 32.20 -0.97 -15.49
C GLY A 388 33.03 -1.91 -16.37
N PHE A 389 32.75 -3.21 -16.30
CA PHE A 389 33.44 -4.21 -17.13
C PHE A 389 33.19 -4.00 -18.63
N ASN A 390 31.96 -3.67 -19.03
CA ASN A 390 31.63 -3.36 -20.42
C ASN A 390 32.36 -2.11 -20.92
N LYS A 391 32.52 -1.07 -20.10
CA LYS A 391 33.35 0.10 -20.45
C LYS A 391 34.81 -0.27 -20.69
N LEU A 392 35.37 -1.17 -19.86
CA LEU A 392 36.73 -1.69 -20.09
C LEU A 392 36.84 -2.43 -21.42
N ILE A 393 35.81 -3.19 -21.81
CA ILE A 393 35.77 -3.87 -23.12
C ILE A 393 35.67 -2.86 -24.26
N GLN A 394 34.83 -1.83 -24.14
CA GLN A 394 34.64 -0.83 -25.19
C GLN A 394 35.89 0.06 -25.42
N GLY A 395 36.73 0.26 -24.40
CA GLY A 395 37.89 1.15 -24.48
C GLY A 395 37.51 2.62 -24.30
N GLU A 396 38.52 3.51 -24.27
CA GLU A 396 38.30 4.95 -24.41
C GLU A 396 38.25 5.30 -25.90
N ASP A 397 37.30 6.15 -26.31
CA ASP A 397 37.16 6.65 -27.70
C ASP A 397 38.41 7.42 -28.18
#